data_AF-A0AAW5TLD5-F1
#
_entry.id   AF-A0AAW5TLD5-F1
#
_cell.length_a   1.000
_cell.length_b   1.000
_cell.length_c   1.000
_cell.angle_alpha   90.00
_cell.angle_beta   90.00
_cell.angle_gamma   90.00
#
_symmetry.space_group_name_H-M   'P 1'
#
loop_
_entity.id
_entity.type
_entity.pdbx_description
1 polymer ?
#
loop_
_entity_poly.entity_id
_entity_poly.type
_entity_poly.pdbx_seq_one_letter_code
_entity_poly.pdbx_strand_id
1 'polypeptide(L)' 'AIRYKPTDSIIVPIHTSDQRDYVPIGYLGPDTVISNASFAIYDAEPWLFALLTSKMHMAWLRAVGGQLETRLRYSNTL' A
#
# COMPACT_ATOMS: atom_id res chain seq x y z
N ALA A 1 -15.30 -6.55 5.04
CA ALA A 1 -14.48 -6.33 6.25
C ALA A 1 -13.24 -7.18 6.15
N ILE A 2 -12.05 -6.57 6.07
CA ILE A 2 -10.79 -7.33 6.07
C ILE A 2 -10.60 -7.86 7.49
N ARG A 3 -10.68 -9.18 7.64
CA ARG A 3 -10.40 -9.87 8.90
C ARG A 3 -8.92 -10.23 8.90
N TYR A 4 -8.22 -10.00 10.01
CA TYR A 4 -6.83 -10.42 10.17
C TYR A 4 -6.65 -11.89 9.78
N LYS A 5 -5.58 -12.18 9.05
CA LYS A 5 -5.13 -13.54 8.73
C LYS A 5 -3.68 -13.70 9.20
N PRO A 6 -3.32 -14.84 9.83
CA PRO A 6 -1.96 -15.11 10.28
C PRO A 6 -1.10 -15.59 9.10
N THR A 7 -0.87 -14.72 8.12
CA THR A 7 -0.02 -15.01 6.95
C THR A 7 0.89 -13.84 6.64
N ASP A 8 1.94 -14.09 5.85
CA ASP A 8 2.77 -13.01 5.32
C ASP A 8 1.91 -12.07 4.47
N SER A 9 2.13 -10.78 4.66
CA SER A 9 1.31 -9.74 4.04
C SER A 9 2.15 -8.58 3.54
N ILE A 10 1.68 -7.96 2.46
CA ILE A 10 2.19 -6.67 2.01
C ILE A 10 1.34 -5.58 2.64
N ILE A 11 1.98 -4.61 3.28
CA ILE A 11 1.34 -3.42 3.84
C ILE A 11 1.51 -2.23 2.91
N VAL A 12 0.40 -1.56 2.62
CA VAL A 12 0.36 -0.32 1.83
C VAL A 12 -0.27 0.80 2.68
N PRO A 13 0.48 1.84 3.04
CA PRO A 13 -0.08 2.95 3.82
C PRO A 13 -1.14 3.70 3.02
N ILE A 14 -2.25 4.07 3.68
CA ILE A 14 -3.33 4.84 3.04
C ILE A 14 -2.87 6.27 2.73
N HIS A 15 -2.10 6.86 3.64
CA HIS A 15 -1.62 8.23 3.54
C HIS A 15 -0.11 8.25 3.49
N THR A 16 0.45 8.89 2.48
CA THR A 16 1.90 9.15 2.38
C THR A 16 2.15 10.57 1.92
N SER A 17 3.29 11.12 2.33
CA SER A 17 3.78 12.38 1.77
C SER A 17 4.10 12.19 0.29
N ASP A 18 3.75 13.20 -0.52
CA ASP A 18 4.08 13.38 -1.93
C ASP A 18 5.57 13.65 -2.21
N GLN A 19 6.31 14.14 -1.21
CA GLN A 19 7.75 14.40 -1.30
C GLN A 19 8.57 13.12 -1.45
N ARG A 20 7.96 11.94 -1.26
CA ARG A 20 8.64 10.66 -1.41
C ARG A 20 8.60 10.19 -2.86
N ASP A 21 9.74 9.73 -3.37
CA ASP A 21 9.82 9.11 -4.70
C ASP A 21 8.97 7.82 -4.78
N TYR A 22 8.84 7.09 -3.66
CA TYR A 22 8.05 5.87 -3.54
C TYR A 22 7.18 5.86 -2.28
N VAL A 23 6.03 5.20 -2.36
CA VAL A 23 5.23 4.86 -1.17
C VAL A 23 6.01 3.85 -0.32
N PRO A 24 6.07 4.02 1.01
CA PRO A 24 6.76 3.08 1.90
C PRO A 24 5.92 1.80 2.09
N ILE A 25 5.95 0.92 1.09
CA ILE A 25 5.33 -0.40 1.09
C ILE A 25 6.31 -1.41 1.71
N GLY A 26 5.79 -2.36 2.48
CA GLY A 26 6.63 -3.33 3.19
C GLY A 26 5.98 -4.71 3.32
N TYR A 27 6.76 -5.65 3.87
CA TYR A 27 6.28 -6.96 4.29
C TYR A 27 6.05 -7.00 5.80
N LEU A 28 4.99 -7.67 6.22
CA LEU A 28 4.69 -7.96 7.61
C LEU A 28 4.44 -9.45 7.78
N GLY A 29 5.02 -10.02 8.82
CA GLY A 29 4.82 -11.43 9.19
C GLY A 29 3.46 -11.69 9.83
N PRO A 30 3.11 -12.98 10.04
CA PRO A 30 1.81 -13.40 10.53
C PRO A 30 1.47 -12.83 11.91
N ASP A 31 2.45 -12.46 12.72
CA ASP A 31 2.23 -11.96 14.10
C ASP A 31 1.82 -10.47 14.16
N THR A 32 1.64 -9.80 13.03
CA THR A 32 1.34 -8.36 12.99
C THR A 32 -0.12 -8.07 12.68
N VAL A 33 -0.79 -7.34 13.57
CA VAL A 33 -2.15 -6.82 13.31
C VAL A 33 -2.05 -5.44 12.66
N ILE A 34 -2.57 -5.33 11.43
CA ILE A 34 -2.53 -4.10 10.63
C ILE A 34 -3.69 -3.19 11.02
N SER A 35 -3.38 -1.93 11.34
CA SER A 35 -4.39 -0.93 11.67
C SER A 35 -5.15 -0.46 10.42
N ASN A 36 -6.31 0.16 10.64
CA ASN A 36 -7.13 0.72 9.56
C ASN A 36 -6.46 1.88 8.78
N ALA A 37 -5.29 2.36 9.20
CA ALA A 37 -4.50 3.38 8.50
C ALA A 37 -3.67 2.82 7.34
N SER A 38 -3.71 1.51 7.11
CA SER A 38 -3.01 0.82 6.03
C SER A 38 -3.88 -0.26 5.41
N PHE A 39 -3.67 -0.53 4.13
CA PHE A 39 -4.19 -1.72 3.46
C PHE A 39 -3.23 -2.89 3.66
N ALA A 40 -3.82 -4.08 3.72
CA ALA A 40 -3.12 -5.35 3.83
C ALA A 40 -3.48 -6.24 2.64
N ILE A 41 -2.47 -6.76 1.96
CA ILE A 41 -2.62 -7.82 0.95
C ILE A 41 -2.04 -9.08 1.56
N TYR A 42 -2.92 -9.97 2.02
CA TYR A 42 -2.55 -11.27 2.58
C TYR A 42 -2.19 -12.25 1.47
N ASP A 43 -1.29 -13.19 1.76
CA ASP A 43 -0.88 -14.26 0.85
C ASP A 43 -0.31 -13.70 -0.47
N ALA A 44 0.35 -12.54 -0.38
CA ALA A 44 0.84 -11.82 -1.55
C ALA A 44 2.12 -12.45 -2.11
N GLU A 45 2.11 -12.72 -3.41
CA GLU A 45 3.30 -13.20 -4.10
C GLU A 45 4.38 -12.11 -4.22
N PRO A 46 5.68 -12.46 -4.22
CA PRO A 46 6.77 -11.48 -4.24
C PRO A 46 6.75 -10.51 -5.44
N TRP A 47 6.24 -10.94 -6.59
CA TRP A 47 6.16 -10.09 -7.78
C TRP A 47 5.21 -8.89 -7.58
N LEU A 48 4.20 -9.03 -6.71
CA LEU A 48 3.25 -7.96 -6.44
C LEU A 48 3.94 -6.78 -5.73
N PHE A 49 4.88 -7.08 -4.82
CA PHE A 49 5.69 -6.05 -4.19
C PHE A 49 6.55 -5.29 -5.21
N ALA A 50 7.16 -6.00 -6.16
CA ALA A 50 7.95 -5.39 -7.23
C ALA A 50 7.09 -4.48 -8.12
N LEU A 51 5.85 -4.88 -8.42
CA LEU A 51 4.91 -4.05 -9.18
C LEU A 51 4.52 -2.78 -8.39
N LEU A 52 4.11 -2.94 -7.13
CA LEU A 52 3.64 -1.84 -6.28
C LEU A 52 4.76 -0.82 -5.95
N THR A 53 6.01 -1.26 -5.92
CA THR A 53 7.18 -0.40 -5.69
C THR A 53 7.82 0.10 -7.00
N SER A 54 7.22 -0.19 -8.16
CA SER A 54 7.76 0.24 -9.45
C SER A 54 7.51 1.74 -9.72
N LYS A 55 8.38 2.35 -10.54
CA LYS A 55 8.16 3.72 -11.05
C LYS A 55 6.86 3.87 -11.82
N MET A 56 6.45 2.82 -12.54
CA MET A 56 5.19 2.83 -13.30
C MET A 56 3.99 2.94 -12.36
N HIS A 57 3.99 2.16 -11.27
CA HIS A 57 2.94 2.24 -10.27
C HIS A 57 2.92 3.61 -9.58
N MET A 58 4.08 4.18 -9.26
CA MET A 58 4.16 5.54 -8.71
C MET A 58 3.61 6.61 -9.66
N ALA A 59 3.89 6.49 -10.97
CA ALA A 59 3.35 7.41 -11.97
C ALA A 59 1.82 7.30 -12.07
N TRP A 60 1.30 6.07 -12.09
CA TRP A 60 -0.15 5.84 -12.08
C TRP A 60 -0.81 6.38 -10.80
N LEU A 61 -0.22 6.11 -9.63
CA LEU A 61 -0.76 6.57 -8.35
C LEU A 61 -0.80 8.10 -8.25
N ARG A 62 0.23 8.80 -8.75
CA ARG A 62 0.25 10.27 -8.79
C ARG A 62 -0.78 10.86 -9.76
N ALA A 63 -1.09 10.15 -10.86
CA ALA A 63 -2.01 10.63 -11.90
C ALA A 63 -3.48 10.30 -11.61
N VAL A 64 -3.76 9.15 -11.00
CA VAL A 64 -5.12 8.60 -10.83
C VAL A 64 -5.54 8.50 -9.36
N GLY A 65 -4.58 8.33 -8.45
CA GLY A 65 -4.86 8.23 -7.02
C GLY A 65 -5.44 9.54 -6.47
N GLY A 66 -6.31 9.42 -5.46
CA GLY A 66 -6.83 10.59 -4.75
C GLY A 66 -5.72 11.35 -4.04
N GLN A 67 -5.89 12.66 -3.90
CA GLN A 67 -5.00 13.50 -3.09
C GLN A 67 -5.79 14.08 -1.93
N LEU A 68 -5.20 14.07 -0.73
CA LEU A 68 -5.69 14.84 0.41
C LEU A 68 -4.75 16.03 0.60
N GLU A 69 -5.17 17.20 0.13
CA GLU A 69 -4.32 18.39 -0.02
C GLU A 69 -3.11 18.06 -0.92
N THR A 70 -1.94 17.78 -0.33
CA THR A 70 -0.73 17.35 -1.05
C THR A 70 -0.40 15.88 -0.84
N ARG A 71 -1.06 15.18 0.08
CA ARG A 71 -0.71 13.78 0.41
C ARG A 71 -1.36 12.83 -0.59
N LEU A 72 -0.57 11.86 -1.07
CA LEU A 72 -1.10 10.76 -1.87
C LEU A 72 -2.01 9.89 -0.99
N ARG A 73 -3.22 9.62 -1.48
CA ARG A 73 -4.19 8.73 -0.84
C ARG A 73 -4.35 7.46 -1.68
N TYR A 74 -3.97 6.34 -1.08
CA TYR A 74 -4.26 5.04 -1.66
C TYR A 74 -5.76 4.73 -1.48
N SER A 75 -6.43 4.26 -2.52
CA SER A 75 -7.83 3.81 -2.45
C SER A 75 -7.97 2.51 -3.23
N ASN A 76 -8.62 1.50 -2.63
CA ASN A 76 -8.99 0.26 -3.31
C ASN A 76 -10.39 0.35 -3.98
N THR A 77 -10.95 1.55 -4.06
CA THR A 77 -12.19 1.86 -4.77
C THR A 77 -11.93 3.13 -5.56
N LEU A 78 -12.14 3.08 -6.89
CA LEU A 78 -12.14 4.27 -7.74
C LEU A 78 -13.36 5.13 -7.41
#